data_AF-A0A5C8RWL1-F1
#
_entry.id   AF-A0A5C8RWL1-F1
#
_cell.length_a   1.000
_cell.length_b   1.000
_cell.length_c   1.000
_cell.angle_alpha   90.00
_cell.angle_beta   90.00
_cell.angle_gamma   90.00
#
_symmetry.space_group_name_H-M   'P 1'
#
loop_
_entity.id
_entity.type
_entity.pdbx_description
1 polymer ?
#
loop_
_entity_poly.entity_id
_entity_poly.type
_entity_poly.pdbx_seq_one_letter_code
_entity_poly.pdbx_strand_id
1 'polypeptide(L)'
;MRRHTKQDRDDRYTSRRDYQQTLESLSDRIYSSDPISTIQQTFTCDPATEVQALGFGGYIATPESSELLISIHTTSSVKHKRFQSSPSWSRVGLAFEASPGERILVNIEFKQPQKFVDIWGLTSGACHFPEGIQQHDIVELNQSHLMPETLYLQHENSQHNDYGYLKFAAQAGQSIILKKCSYCARQLPIGPGPAGRLSFHKHNAKVTQHQNECRACKKWRINDSFNPLRTTDQLNESSIITRERKLLLREPEILRSIKERSGRGLKSIIWEKFGKRCFYCDKLLELKEVELDHTRPLAYLWPIDEHATCLCSEHNNHKKDKFPVEFYNPSQLQRLSDITGLPMAELTERQVCLPQLDRIRRNIATFANSCDPRAFNAIARKVKEILPEVELWQELRAANLGIYQRVKNDADRRPSGDEAAKAAAALNELDALED
;
A
#
# COMPACT_ATOMS: atom_id res chain seq x y z
N MET A 1 10.00 -1.36 15.32
CA MET A 1 10.65 -2.61 14.87
C MET A 1 11.74 -2.43 13.82
N ARG A 2 11.85 -1.33 13.06
CA ARG A 2 13.08 -0.95 12.31
C ARG A 2 14.37 -0.83 13.17
N ARG A 3 14.30 -1.06 14.50
CA ARG A 3 15.41 -0.94 15.46
C ARG A 3 16.14 -2.25 15.75
N HIS A 4 15.68 -3.40 15.25
CA HIS A 4 16.24 -4.70 15.65
C HIS A 4 17.29 -5.28 14.69
N THR A 5 17.46 -4.73 13.50
CA THR A 5 18.67 -4.94 12.70
C THR A 5 19.57 -3.73 12.89
N LYS A 6 20.54 -3.84 13.79
CA LYS A 6 21.74 -2.98 13.77
C LYS A 6 22.53 -3.38 12.53
N GLN A 7 22.11 -2.90 11.36
CA GLN A 7 23.03 -2.73 10.25
C GLN A 7 23.36 -1.26 10.18
N ASP A 8 24.65 -0.97 10.32
CA ASP A 8 25.18 0.35 9.99
C ASP A 8 24.94 0.55 8.50
N ARG A 9 24.07 1.50 8.19
CA ARG A 9 23.67 1.79 6.83
C ARG A 9 24.60 2.88 6.34
N ASP A 10 25.51 2.53 5.44
CA ASP A 10 26.30 3.52 4.71
C ASP A 10 25.50 4.17 3.56
N ASP A 11 24.23 3.79 3.42
CA ASP A 11 23.31 4.34 2.44
C ASP A 11 22.74 5.70 2.92
N ARG A 12 23.62 6.70 2.95
CA ARG A 12 23.23 8.07 3.26
C ARG A 12 22.10 8.49 2.34
N TYR A 13 21.08 9.14 2.92
CA TYR A 13 20.09 9.86 2.14
C TYR A 13 20.83 10.77 1.16
N THR A 14 20.60 10.55 -0.14
CA THR A 14 21.22 11.33 -1.21
C THR A 14 20.69 12.77 -1.21
N SER A 15 19.51 12.99 -0.63
CA SER A 15 18.90 14.31 -0.45
C SER A 15 19.26 14.94 0.90
N ARG A 16 19.33 16.27 0.94
CA ARG A 16 19.20 17.06 2.19
C ARG A 16 17.86 16.71 2.87
N ARG A 17 17.60 17.11 4.11
CA ARG A 17 16.31 16.81 4.80
C ARG A 17 15.08 17.54 4.17
N ASP A 18 15.19 17.99 2.93
CA ASP A 18 14.17 18.70 2.14
C ASP A 18 13.07 17.75 1.60
N TYR A 19 13.23 16.43 1.69
CA TYR A 19 12.23 15.43 1.27
C TYR A 19 10.92 15.41 2.09
N GLN A 20 10.78 16.28 3.10
CA GLN A 20 9.53 16.52 3.82
C GLN A 20 8.84 17.82 3.39
N GLN A 21 9.33 18.47 2.35
CA GLN A 21 8.69 19.62 1.72
C GLN A 21 7.92 19.17 0.48
N THR A 22 6.91 19.96 0.13
CA THR A 22 6.16 19.83 -1.12
C THR A 22 6.39 21.07 -1.97
N LEU A 23 6.54 20.88 -3.27
CA LEU A 23 6.66 21.95 -4.25
C LEU A 23 5.42 21.94 -5.14
N GLU A 24 4.81 23.10 -5.37
CA GLU A 24 3.77 23.25 -6.37
C GLU A 24 4.41 23.68 -7.70
N SER A 25 4.02 23.03 -8.79
CA SER A 25 4.45 23.37 -10.15
C SER A 25 3.25 23.40 -11.09
N LEU A 26 3.40 24.03 -12.24
CA LEU A 26 2.43 23.97 -13.32
C LEU A 26 2.87 22.91 -14.32
N SER A 27 1.92 22.13 -14.83
CA SER A 27 2.17 21.16 -15.89
C SER A 27 2.30 21.83 -17.25
N ASP A 28 2.76 21.07 -18.24
CA ASP A 28 2.65 21.48 -19.63
C ASP A 28 1.27 21.09 -20.18
N ARG A 29 0.53 22.06 -20.71
CA ARG A 29 -0.73 21.80 -21.40
C ARG A 29 -0.52 21.68 -22.89
N ILE A 30 -0.90 20.55 -23.43
CA ILE A 30 -1.08 20.32 -24.86
C ILE A 30 -2.50 20.70 -25.24
N TYR A 31 -2.65 21.58 -26.23
CA TYR A 31 -3.95 21.89 -26.84
C TYR A 31 -3.84 21.88 -28.37
N SER A 32 -4.97 21.69 -29.04
CA SER A 32 -5.10 21.75 -30.49
C SER A 32 -6.44 22.41 -30.84
N SER A 33 -6.56 22.95 -32.06
CA SER A 33 -7.84 23.47 -32.57
C SER A 33 -8.88 22.37 -32.72
N ASP A 34 -8.44 21.17 -33.09
CA ASP A 34 -9.25 19.97 -33.15
C ASP A 34 -9.00 19.10 -31.90
N PRO A 35 -10.03 18.39 -31.40
CA PRO A 35 -9.86 17.45 -30.29
C PRO A 35 -8.72 16.45 -30.54
N ILE A 36 -7.86 16.30 -29.54
CA ILE A 36 -6.66 15.45 -29.57
C ILE A 36 -7.08 13.99 -29.44
N SER A 37 -7.05 13.26 -30.54
CA SER A 37 -7.19 11.79 -30.53
C SER A 37 -5.85 11.09 -30.32
N THR A 38 -4.74 11.72 -30.69
CA THR A 38 -3.43 11.08 -30.72
C THR A 38 -2.31 12.05 -30.39
N ILE A 39 -1.32 11.61 -29.60
CA ILE A 39 -0.04 12.29 -29.38
C ILE A 39 1.08 11.36 -29.85
N GLN A 40 1.99 11.88 -30.66
CA GLN A 40 3.16 11.14 -31.14
C GLN A 40 4.45 11.77 -30.63
N GLN A 41 5.32 10.93 -30.11
CA GLN A 41 6.68 11.30 -29.73
C GLN A 41 7.66 10.36 -30.44
N THR A 42 8.71 10.92 -31.04
CA THR A 42 9.78 10.13 -31.63
C THR A 42 11.09 10.43 -30.93
N PHE A 43 11.90 9.39 -30.72
CA PHE A 43 13.27 9.56 -30.24
C PHE A 43 14.16 8.46 -30.81
N THR A 44 15.47 8.64 -30.72
CA THR A 44 16.44 7.67 -31.21
C THR A 44 17.17 7.07 -30.00
N CYS A 45 17.32 5.75 -29.98
CA CYS A 45 18.17 5.07 -29.01
C CYS A 45 19.62 5.49 -29.24
N ASP A 46 20.27 6.05 -28.22
CA ASP A 46 21.66 6.49 -28.35
C ASP A 46 22.58 5.29 -28.67
N PRO A 47 23.30 5.30 -29.81
CA PRO A 47 24.20 4.22 -30.22
C PRO A 47 25.27 3.86 -29.19
N ALA A 48 25.65 4.81 -28.33
CA ALA A 48 26.68 4.61 -27.31
C ALA A 48 26.13 4.00 -26.01
N THR A 49 24.82 3.84 -25.88
CA THR A 49 24.22 3.31 -24.66
C THR A 49 24.12 1.78 -24.75
N GLU A 50 24.88 1.07 -23.92
CA GLU A 50 24.65 -0.35 -23.61
C GLU A 50 23.39 -0.47 -22.74
N VAL A 51 22.21 -0.30 -23.33
CA VAL A 51 20.94 -0.37 -22.59
C VAL A 51 20.36 -1.76 -22.62
N GLN A 52 20.10 -2.31 -21.44
CA GLN A 52 19.26 -3.50 -21.28
C GLN A 52 17.77 -3.20 -21.35
N ALA A 53 17.35 -1.97 -21.04
CA ALA A 53 15.96 -1.55 -21.11
C ALA A 53 15.82 -0.05 -21.41
N LEU A 54 14.90 0.27 -22.32
CA LEU A 54 14.40 1.61 -22.56
C LEU A 54 13.06 1.78 -21.84
N GLY A 55 12.74 3.02 -21.50
CA GLY A 55 11.49 3.40 -20.87
C GLY A 55 10.85 4.58 -21.58
N PHE A 56 9.54 4.59 -21.59
CA PHE A 56 8.71 5.77 -21.82
C PHE A 56 7.73 5.89 -20.66
N GLY A 57 7.53 7.09 -20.11
CA GLY A 57 6.54 7.27 -19.06
C GLY A 57 6.50 8.67 -18.48
N GLY A 58 5.45 8.91 -17.71
CA GLY A 58 5.18 10.20 -17.09
C GLY A 58 3.79 10.22 -16.46
N TYR A 59 3.24 11.42 -16.33
CA TYR A 59 1.94 11.64 -15.72
C TYR A 59 1.06 12.43 -16.68
N ILE A 60 -0.20 12.02 -16.80
CA ILE A 60 -1.18 12.61 -17.71
C ILE A 60 -2.45 12.94 -16.93
N ALA A 61 -3.02 14.12 -17.19
CA ALA A 61 -4.37 14.50 -16.79
C ALA A 61 -5.15 15.01 -18.02
N THR A 62 -6.44 14.68 -18.07
CA THR A 62 -7.32 14.99 -19.20
C THR A 62 -8.62 15.62 -18.70
N PRO A 63 -9.29 16.47 -19.49
CA PRO A 63 -10.55 17.10 -19.07
C PRO A 63 -11.66 16.07 -18.81
N GLU A 64 -11.63 14.93 -19.51
CA GLU A 64 -12.59 13.85 -19.36
C GLU A 64 -11.86 12.53 -19.16
N SER A 65 -12.48 11.62 -18.40
CA SER A 65 -11.93 10.28 -18.21
C SER A 65 -12.00 9.50 -19.51
N SER A 66 -10.86 8.98 -19.95
CA SER A 66 -10.76 8.20 -21.18
C SER A 66 -9.77 7.06 -21.05
N GLU A 67 -10.08 5.94 -21.71
CA GLU A 67 -9.08 4.91 -21.95
C GLU A 67 -8.05 5.44 -22.94
N LEU A 68 -6.77 5.25 -22.61
CA LEU A 68 -5.67 5.57 -23.51
C LEU A 68 -4.84 4.32 -23.80
N LEU A 69 -4.38 4.20 -25.04
CA LEU A 69 -3.47 3.16 -25.51
C LEU A 69 -2.12 3.78 -25.80
N ILE A 70 -1.07 3.34 -25.10
CA ILE A 70 0.30 3.67 -25.45
C ILE A 70 0.85 2.52 -26.29
N SER A 71 1.34 2.85 -27.49
CA SER A 71 2.00 1.93 -28.41
C SER A 71 3.43 2.41 -28.67
N ILE A 72 4.39 1.51 -28.54
CA ILE A 72 5.80 1.75 -28.79
C ILE A 72 6.19 0.91 -30.00
N HIS A 73 6.56 1.59 -31.07
CA HIS A 73 6.96 1.01 -32.34
C HIS A 73 8.48 1.05 -32.44
N THR A 74 9.06 -0.13 -32.48
CA THR A 74 10.46 -0.40 -32.84
C THR A 74 10.45 -1.04 -34.23
N THR A 75 11.59 -1.02 -34.93
CA THR A 75 11.86 -1.75 -36.18
C THR A 75 11.51 -3.23 -36.08
N SER A 76 11.71 -3.85 -34.91
CA SER A 76 11.55 -5.28 -34.68
C SER A 76 10.23 -5.67 -33.99
N SER A 77 9.55 -4.73 -33.32
CA SER A 77 8.40 -5.06 -32.49
C SER A 77 7.45 -3.88 -32.26
N VAL A 78 6.21 -4.21 -31.88
CA VAL A 78 5.27 -3.23 -31.35
C VAL A 78 4.83 -3.70 -29.97
N LYS A 79 5.01 -2.84 -28.97
CA LYS A 79 4.54 -3.08 -27.60
C LYS A 79 3.42 -2.09 -27.30
N HIS A 80 2.36 -2.53 -26.63
CA HIS A 80 1.29 -1.63 -26.26
C HIS A 80 0.75 -1.92 -24.85
N LYS A 81 0.21 -0.89 -24.20
CA LYS A 81 -0.42 -1.00 -22.88
C LYS A 81 -1.53 0.03 -22.71
N ARG A 82 -2.65 -0.42 -22.12
CA ARG A 82 -3.82 0.42 -21.85
C ARG A 82 -3.72 1.07 -20.47
N PHE A 83 -4.16 2.32 -20.36
CA PHE A 83 -4.26 3.07 -19.12
C PHE A 83 -5.58 3.83 -19.07
N GLN A 84 -5.88 4.40 -17.90
CA GLN A 84 -7.02 5.28 -17.70
C GLN A 84 -6.53 6.69 -17.41
N SER A 85 -6.92 7.64 -18.26
CA SER A 85 -6.78 9.07 -18.01
C SER A 85 -8.01 9.60 -17.26
N SER A 86 -7.84 10.69 -16.53
CA SER A 86 -8.92 11.37 -15.83
C SER A 86 -8.55 12.83 -15.57
N PRO A 87 -9.49 13.66 -15.08
CA PRO A 87 -9.17 15.00 -14.56
C PRO A 87 -8.15 15.00 -13.41
N SER A 88 -7.98 13.85 -12.76
CA SER A 88 -6.87 13.63 -11.83
C SER A 88 -5.67 13.03 -12.54
N TRP A 89 -4.46 13.43 -12.10
CA TRP A 89 -3.20 12.85 -12.55
C TRP A 89 -3.22 11.31 -12.53
N SER A 90 -2.84 10.72 -13.66
CA SER A 90 -2.66 9.29 -13.87
C SER A 90 -1.23 8.99 -14.27
N ARG A 91 -0.72 7.86 -13.78
CA ARG A 91 0.61 7.35 -14.12
C ARG A 91 0.52 6.56 -15.42
N VAL A 92 1.45 6.80 -16.32
CA VAL A 92 1.57 6.06 -17.58
C VAL A 92 3.02 5.69 -17.84
N GLY A 93 3.24 4.56 -18.52
CA GLY A 93 4.57 4.21 -18.98
C GLY A 93 4.74 2.74 -19.32
N LEU A 94 5.80 2.46 -20.08
CA LEU A 94 6.12 1.15 -20.61
C LEU A 94 7.64 1.03 -20.74
N ALA A 95 8.18 -0.08 -20.25
CA ALA A 95 9.54 -0.52 -20.51
C ALA A 95 9.58 -1.45 -21.74
N PHE A 96 10.64 -1.37 -22.54
CA PHE A 96 10.81 -2.12 -23.78
C PHE A 96 12.29 -2.21 -24.19
N GLU A 97 12.57 -3.08 -25.15
CA GLU A 97 13.88 -3.26 -25.78
C GLU A 97 13.90 -2.58 -27.14
N ALA A 98 15.04 -1.98 -27.49
CA ALA A 98 15.33 -1.54 -28.86
C ALA A 98 16.84 -1.66 -29.12
N SER A 99 17.21 -1.76 -30.38
CA SER A 99 18.60 -1.81 -30.82
C SER A 99 19.26 -0.42 -30.69
N PRO A 100 20.60 -0.36 -30.47
CA PRO A 100 21.33 0.91 -30.51
C PRO A 100 21.14 1.62 -31.85
N GLY A 101 20.94 2.95 -31.83
CA GLY A 101 20.71 3.77 -33.03
C GLY A 101 19.31 3.67 -33.63
N GLU A 102 18.42 2.86 -33.05
CA GLU A 102 17.09 2.64 -33.57
C GLU A 102 16.16 3.83 -33.31
N ARG A 103 15.36 4.20 -34.32
CA ARG A 103 14.32 5.22 -34.20
C ARG A 103 13.05 4.60 -33.62
N ILE A 104 12.59 5.16 -32.50
CA ILE A 104 11.44 4.66 -31.74
C ILE A 104 10.31 5.67 -31.84
N LEU A 105 9.13 5.19 -32.22
CA LEU A 105 7.90 5.98 -32.25
C LEU A 105 7.00 5.55 -31.10
N VAL A 106 6.66 6.50 -30.23
CA VAL A 106 5.66 6.34 -29.17
C VAL A 106 4.38 7.01 -29.62
N ASN A 107 3.29 6.24 -29.66
CA ASN A 107 1.95 6.70 -29.96
C ASN A 107 1.09 6.63 -28.69
N ILE A 108 0.37 7.71 -28.39
CA ILE A 108 -0.60 7.78 -27.30
C ILE A 108 -1.96 8.06 -27.92
N GLU A 109 -2.83 7.07 -27.95
CA GLU A 109 -4.16 7.16 -28.54
C GLU A 109 -5.21 7.29 -27.44
N PHE A 110 -6.09 8.27 -27.55
CA PHE A 110 -7.22 8.48 -26.65
C PHE A 110 -8.48 7.91 -27.29
N LYS A 111 -9.18 7.01 -26.58
CA LYS A 111 -10.43 6.42 -27.06
C LYS A 111 -11.50 7.48 -27.30
N GLN A 112 -11.56 8.49 -26.44
CA GLN A 112 -12.33 9.71 -26.67
C GLN A 112 -11.37 10.87 -26.92
N PRO A 113 -11.53 11.64 -28.02
CA PRO A 113 -10.70 12.80 -28.28
C PRO A 113 -10.76 13.84 -27.14
N GLN A 114 -9.62 14.42 -26.78
CA GLN A 114 -9.48 15.32 -25.64
C GLN A 114 -9.30 16.77 -26.10
N LYS A 115 -10.00 17.71 -25.44
CA LYS A 115 -9.85 19.15 -25.77
C LYS A 115 -8.43 19.67 -25.47
N PHE A 116 -7.83 19.16 -24.40
CA PHE A 116 -6.45 19.41 -24.02
C PHE A 116 -5.92 18.21 -23.23
N VAL A 117 -4.61 18.11 -23.09
CA VAL A 117 -3.95 17.09 -22.27
C VAL A 117 -2.89 17.78 -21.44
N ASP A 118 -2.98 17.66 -20.11
CA ASP A 118 -1.94 18.12 -19.19
C ASP A 118 -0.93 16.99 -18.97
N ILE A 119 0.35 17.30 -19.12
CA ILE A 119 1.44 16.33 -18.96
C ILE A 119 2.47 16.81 -17.94
N TRP A 120 3.02 15.87 -17.18
CA TRP A 120 4.16 16.11 -16.31
C TRP A 120 5.21 15.02 -16.53
N GLY A 121 6.44 15.43 -16.86
CA GLY A 121 7.57 14.52 -16.98
C GLY A 121 7.39 13.41 -18.00
N LEU A 122 6.59 13.62 -19.05
CA LEU A 122 6.34 12.64 -20.09
C LEU A 122 7.58 12.56 -20.99
N THR A 123 8.41 11.55 -20.75
CA THR A 123 9.71 11.42 -21.39
C THR A 123 10.03 9.97 -21.72
N SER A 124 11.01 9.80 -22.59
CA SER A 124 11.60 8.49 -22.90
C SER A 124 13.11 8.52 -22.74
N GLY A 125 13.71 7.34 -22.65
CA GLY A 125 15.16 7.18 -22.62
C GLY A 125 15.58 5.86 -22.00
N ALA A 126 16.89 5.74 -21.82
CA ALA A 126 17.49 4.61 -21.12
C ALA A 126 17.10 4.59 -19.63
N CYS A 127 16.77 3.40 -19.13
CA CYS A 127 16.50 3.18 -17.71
C CYS A 127 17.83 3.20 -16.93
N HIS A 128 18.06 4.24 -16.14
CA HIS A 128 19.29 4.42 -15.35
C HIS A 128 19.03 4.08 -13.88
N PHE A 129 19.40 2.86 -13.47
CA PHE A 129 19.20 2.43 -12.09
C PHE A 129 20.26 3.05 -11.15
N PRO A 130 19.85 3.61 -10.00
CA PRO A 130 20.79 4.05 -8.98
C PRO A 130 21.68 2.92 -8.46
N GLU A 131 22.87 3.28 -7.99
CA GLU A 131 23.80 2.34 -7.37
C GLU A 131 23.14 1.53 -6.25
N GLY A 132 23.41 0.21 -6.24
CA GLY A 132 22.84 -0.74 -5.29
C GLY A 132 21.46 -1.29 -5.65
N ILE A 133 20.89 -0.91 -6.81
CA ILE A 133 19.71 -1.56 -7.39
C ILE A 133 20.18 -2.45 -8.54
N GLN A 134 19.83 -3.74 -8.50
CA GLN A 134 20.12 -4.65 -9.60
C GLN A 134 19.28 -4.28 -10.83
N GLN A 135 19.78 -4.61 -12.01
CA GLN A 135 18.97 -4.50 -13.21
C GLN A 135 17.84 -5.53 -13.16
N HIS A 136 16.67 -5.09 -13.59
CA HIS A 136 15.43 -5.85 -13.57
C HIS A 136 14.98 -6.09 -15.02
N ASP A 137 14.32 -7.23 -15.25
CA ASP A 137 13.80 -7.54 -16.58
C ASP A 137 12.60 -6.62 -16.95
N ILE A 138 12.23 -6.62 -18.23
CA ILE A 138 11.13 -5.77 -18.73
C ILE A 138 9.79 -6.11 -18.07
N VAL A 139 9.57 -7.35 -17.66
CA VAL A 139 8.31 -7.79 -17.05
C VAL A 139 8.17 -7.15 -15.67
N GLU A 140 9.22 -7.21 -14.85
CA GLU A 140 9.30 -6.56 -13.55
C GLU A 140 9.16 -5.04 -13.65
N LEU A 141 9.84 -4.42 -14.63
CA LEU A 141 9.73 -2.97 -14.85
C LEU A 141 8.33 -2.53 -15.31
N ASN A 142 7.54 -3.42 -15.91
CA ASN A 142 6.20 -3.10 -16.39
C ASN A 142 5.08 -3.26 -15.35
N GLN A 143 5.42 -3.48 -14.08
CA GLN A 143 4.46 -3.47 -12.99
C GLN A 143 3.76 -2.10 -12.86
N SER A 144 2.46 -2.06 -13.15
CA SER A 144 1.67 -0.81 -13.20
C SER A 144 1.72 0.00 -11.91
N HIS A 145 1.88 -0.65 -10.76
CA HIS A 145 1.90 0.01 -9.46
C HIS A 145 3.24 0.70 -9.15
N LEU A 146 4.30 0.46 -9.93
CA LEU A 146 5.64 1.09 -9.81
C LEU A 146 5.99 2.03 -10.97
N MET A 147 5.15 2.04 -12.01
CA MET A 147 5.29 2.89 -13.18
C MET A 147 4.77 4.31 -12.90
N PRO A 148 5.40 5.39 -13.41
CA PRO A 148 6.64 5.42 -14.19
C PRO A 148 7.92 5.42 -13.36
N GLU A 149 7.81 5.44 -12.03
CA GLU A 149 8.94 5.72 -11.15
C GLU A 149 10.07 4.68 -11.30
N THR A 150 9.72 3.43 -11.62
CA THR A 150 10.66 2.32 -11.81
C THR A 150 11.60 2.48 -13.00
N LEU A 151 11.26 3.33 -13.97
CA LEU A 151 12.09 3.59 -15.14
C LEU A 151 13.27 4.53 -14.84
N TYR A 152 13.28 5.16 -13.66
CA TYR A 152 14.30 6.14 -13.25
C TYR A 152 14.57 7.27 -14.26
N LEU A 153 13.56 7.60 -15.08
CA LEU A 153 13.64 8.71 -16.02
C LEU A 153 13.68 10.06 -15.30
N GLN A 154 14.31 11.05 -15.94
CA GLN A 154 14.45 12.42 -15.46
C GLN A 154 13.20 13.25 -15.77
N HIS A 155 12.11 12.96 -15.06
CA HIS A 155 10.81 13.60 -15.25
C HIS A 155 10.82 15.13 -15.04
N GLU A 156 11.75 15.67 -14.25
CA GLU A 156 11.88 17.12 -14.01
C GLU A 156 12.49 17.87 -15.20
N ASN A 157 13.28 17.17 -16.01
CA ASN A 157 14.05 17.74 -17.11
C ASN A 157 13.42 17.40 -18.47
N SER A 158 12.13 17.05 -18.53
CA SER A 158 11.44 16.85 -19.79
C SER A 158 11.31 18.20 -20.51
N GLN A 159 12.40 18.68 -21.09
CA GLN A 159 12.36 19.77 -22.05
C GLN A 159 11.48 19.32 -23.21
N HIS A 160 10.65 20.23 -23.70
CA HIS A 160 9.66 20.03 -24.76
C HIS A 160 10.21 19.12 -25.88
N ASN A 161 9.92 17.82 -25.78
CA ASN A 161 10.25 16.89 -26.84
C ASN A 161 9.41 17.28 -28.05
N ASP A 162 10.01 17.24 -29.24
CA ASP A 162 9.36 17.63 -30.48
C ASP A 162 8.25 16.61 -30.82
N TYR A 163 7.04 16.86 -30.30
CA TYR A 163 5.88 16.00 -30.50
C TYR A 163 5.39 16.21 -31.94
N GLY A 164 5.64 15.24 -32.81
CA GLY A 164 5.81 15.47 -34.25
C GLY A 164 4.63 15.98 -35.10
N TYR A 165 3.48 16.37 -34.55
CA TYR A 165 2.30 16.73 -35.37
C TYR A 165 1.34 17.80 -34.84
N LEU A 166 1.52 18.38 -33.66
CA LEU A 166 0.61 19.44 -33.17
C LEU A 166 1.33 20.79 -33.15
N LYS A 167 0.64 21.85 -33.58
CA LYS A 167 1.09 23.23 -33.33
C LYS A 167 0.88 23.53 -31.84
N PHE A 168 1.79 23.08 -30.99
CA PHE A 168 1.70 23.38 -29.56
C PHE A 168 2.03 24.84 -29.31
N ALA A 169 1.23 25.54 -28.51
CA ALA A 169 1.82 26.45 -27.54
C ALA A 169 1.80 25.72 -26.21
N ALA A 170 2.96 25.53 -25.60
CA ALA A 170 3.00 25.08 -24.21
C ALA A 170 2.50 26.24 -23.35
N GLN A 171 1.28 26.11 -22.84
CA GLN A 171 0.77 26.99 -21.80
C GLN A 171 0.86 26.27 -20.46
N ALA A 172 1.03 27.03 -19.38
CA ALA A 172 0.86 26.52 -18.04
C ALA A 172 -0.51 25.80 -17.91
N GLY A 173 -0.44 24.51 -17.58
CA GLY A 173 -1.58 23.64 -17.39
C GLY A 173 -2.08 23.60 -15.95
N GLN A 174 -2.55 22.43 -15.54
CA GLN A 174 -3.03 22.21 -14.18
C GLN A 174 -1.87 22.20 -13.17
N SER A 175 -2.14 22.67 -11.95
CA SER A 175 -1.22 22.53 -10.82
C SER A 175 -0.93 21.05 -10.50
N ILE A 176 0.33 20.77 -10.19
CA ILE A 176 0.81 19.48 -9.72
C ILE A 176 1.69 19.69 -8.48
N ILE A 177 1.43 18.89 -7.46
CA ILE A 177 2.20 18.91 -6.22
C ILE A 177 3.29 17.84 -6.34
N LEU A 178 4.52 18.24 -6.09
CA LEU A 178 5.71 17.42 -6.18
C LEU A 178 6.31 17.21 -4.80
N LYS A 179 6.92 16.03 -4.62
CA LYS A 179 7.68 15.71 -3.44
C LYS A 179 8.98 15.04 -3.84
N LYS A 180 10.06 15.42 -3.18
CA LYS A 180 11.37 14.80 -3.35
C LYS A 180 11.44 13.42 -2.70
N CYS A 181 11.99 12.44 -3.42
CA CYS A 181 12.33 11.14 -2.88
C CYS A 181 13.63 11.20 -2.08
N SER A 182 13.66 10.65 -0.86
CA SER A 182 14.86 10.67 -0.03
C SER A 182 16.03 9.83 -0.55
N TYR A 183 15.77 8.93 -1.51
CA TYR A 183 16.78 8.01 -2.06
C TYR A 183 17.21 8.38 -3.49
N CYS A 184 16.29 8.50 -4.43
CA CYS A 184 16.65 8.87 -5.81
C CYS A 184 16.68 10.39 -6.05
N ALA A 185 16.34 11.20 -5.05
CA ALA A 185 16.31 12.67 -5.10
C ALA A 185 15.39 13.30 -6.17
N ARG A 186 14.71 12.51 -7.00
CA ARG A 186 13.68 12.97 -7.95
C ARG A 186 12.49 13.62 -7.24
N GLN A 187 12.03 14.73 -7.77
CA GLN A 187 10.75 15.39 -7.53
C GLN A 187 9.68 14.64 -8.31
N LEU A 188 8.83 13.93 -7.57
CA LEU A 188 7.79 13.09 -8.15
C LEU A 188 6.41 13.54 -7.66
N PRO A 189 5.38 13.44 -8.51
CA PRO A 189 4.03 13.85 -8.15
C PRO A 189 3.46 13.15 -6.92
N ILE A 190 2.79 13.94 -6.09
CA ILE A 190 1.82 13.51 -5.10
C ILE A 190 0.47 14.10 -5.47
N GLY A 191 -0.59 13.28 -5.39
CA GLY A 191 -1.91 13.68 -5.86
C GLY A 191 -2.77 14.19 -4.70
N PRO A 192 -3.67 15.18 -4.91
CA PRO A 192 -4.72 15.54 -3.96
C PRO A 192 -5.83 14.46 -3.86
N GLY A 193 -5.76 13.41 -4.69
CA GLY A 193 -6.62 12.24 -4.60
C GLY A 193 -6.29 11.33 -3.41
N PRO A 194 -6.84 10.11 -3.35
CA PRO A 194 -6.55 9.19 -2.26
C PRO A 194 -5.04 9.01 -2.12
N ALA A 195 -4.53 9.32 -0.93
CA ALA A 195 -3.10 9.26 -0.65
C ALA A 195 -2.56 7.86 -1.00
N GLY A 196 -1.52 7.82 -1.84
CA GLY A 196 -0.99 6.59 -2.44
C GLY A 196 -1.16 6.48 -3.96
N ARG A 197 -2.03 7.25 -4.62
CA ARG A 197 -2.33 7.06 -6.07
C ARG A 197 -1.14 7.29 -7.01
N LEU A 198 -0.25 8.22 -6.65
CA LEU A 198 0.92 8.60 -7.46
C LEU A 198 2.19 7.97 -6.88
N SER A 199 3.27 8.74 -6.78
CA SER A 199 4.63 8.21 -6.64
C SER A 199 5.04 7.79 -5.23
N PHE A 200 4.24 8.11 -4.22
CA PHE A 200 4.55 7.82 -2.81
C PHE A 200 3.36 7.15 -2.12
N HIS A 201 3.64 6.19 -1.23
CA HIS A 201 2.60 5.63 -0.35
C HIS A 201 2.22 6.61 0.76
N LYS A 202 0.96 6.51 1.22
CA LYS A 202 0.44 7.25 2.38
C LYS A 202 1.20 6.89 3.65
N HIS A 203 1.50 7.91 4.46
CA HIS A 203 2.05 7.74 5.81
C HIS A 203 1.70 8.94 6.70
N ASN A 204 0.59 8.83 7.44
CA ASN A 204 0.00 9.94 8.21
C ASN A 204 0.92 10.61 9.23
N ALA A 205 1.91 9.89 9.76
CA ALA A 205 2.85 10.46 10.73
C ALA A 205 3.94 11.36 10.08
N LYS A 206 3.94 11.54 8.76
CA LYS A 206 4.88 12.42 8.04
C LYS A 206 4.23 13.77 7.77
N VAL A 207 5.05 14.82 7.68
CA VAL A 207 4.57 16.20 7.43
C VAL A 207 3.82 16.26 6.10
N THR A 208 4.38 15.63 5.07
CA THR A 208 3.73 15.53 3.75
C THR A 208 2.63 14.49 3.68
N GLN A 209 2.32 13.78 4.78
CA GLN A 209 1.42 12.61 4.82
C GLN A 209 1.80 11.46 3.88
N HIS A 210 3.04 11.45 3.37
CA HIS A 210 3.57 10.47 2.42
C HIS A 210 4.92 9.93 2.91
N GLN A 211 5.28 8.71 2.49
CA GLN A 211 6.60 8.12 2.80
C GLN A 211 7.76 8.99 2.27
N ASN A 212 8.94 8.83 2.87
CA ASN A 212 10.13 9.59 2.47
C ASN A 212 10.62 9.14 1.09
N GLU A 213 10.50 7.84 0.84
CA GLU A 213 10.85 7.10 -0.35
C GLU A 213 9.69 6.99 -1.35
N CYS A 214 9.99 7.08 -2.66
CA CYS A 214 9.02 6.77 -3.69
C CYS A 214 8.79 5.25 -3.78
N ARG A 215 7.70 4.84 -4.46
CA ARG A 215 7.31 3.44 -4.62
C ARG A 215 8.42 2.57 -5.20
N ALA A 216 9.07 3.04 -6.27
CA ALA A 216 10.19 2.32 -6.89
C ALA A 216 11.38 2.14 -5.93
N CYS A 217 11.83 3.20 -5.25
CA CYS A 217 12.93 3.06 -4.28
C CYS A 217 12.55 2.18 -3.09
N LYS A 218 11.29 2.22 -2.65
CA LYS A 218 10.80 1.32 -1.60
C LYS A 218 10.87 -0.14 -2.02
N LYS A 219 10.42 -0.47 -3.24
CA LYS A 219 10.48 -1.83 -3.78
C LYS A 219 11.94 -2.27 -3.95
N TRP A 220 12.66 -1.62 -4.85
CA TRP A 220 13.96 -2.09 -5.34
C TRP A 220 15.12 -1.89 -4.35
N ARG A 221 15.11 -0.81 -3.56
CA ARG A 221 16.24 -0.46 -2.67
C ARG A 221 16.03 -0.86 -1.21
N ILE A 222 14.78 -1.02 -0.78
CA ILE A 222 14.47 -1.31 0.62
C ILE A 222 13.89 -2.71 0.76
N ASN A 223 12.78 -2.98 0.07
CA ASN A 223 12.07 -4.25 0.25
C ASN A 223 12.88 -5.41 -0.32
N ASP A 224 13.45 -5.29 -1.51
CA ASP A 224 14.17 -6.41 -2.12
C ASP A 224 15.50 -6.73 -1.43
N SER A 225 16.14 -5.74 -0.80
CA SER A 225 17.32 -5.99 0.02
C SER A 225 16.98 -6.51 1.43
N PHE A 226 15.85 -6.09 2.00
CA PHE A 226 15.56 -6.33 3.42
C PHE A 226 14.58 -7.49 3.65
N ASN A 227 13.60 -7.69 2.76
CA ASN A 227 12.62 -8.78 2.90
C ASN A 227 13.30 -10.16 2.87
N PRO A 228 14.30 -10.44 2.03
CA PRO A 228 15.02 -11.72 2.07
C PRO A 228 15.79 -11.96 3.38
N LEU A 229 16.18 -10.88 4.07
CA LEU A 229 16.90 -10.96 5.35
C LEU A 229 15.96 -11.14 6.56
N ARG A 230 14.64 -11.00 6.36
CA ARG A 230 13.66 -11.19 7.43
C ARG A 230 13.20 -12.64 7.47
N THR A 231 13.12 -13.21 8.66
CA THR A 231 12.42 -14.49 8.84
C THR A 231 10.92 -14.30 8.64
N THR A 232 10.21 -15.37 8.27
CA THR A 232 8.75 -15.37 8.15
C THR A 232 8.07 -14.85 9.42
N ASP A 233 8.59 -15.23 10.59
CA ASP A 233 8.14 -14.72 11.89
C ASP A 233 8.28 -13.20 11.99
N GLN A 234 9.41 -12.62 11.56
CA GLN A 234 9.64 -11.17 11.62
C GLN A 234 8.72 -10.38 10.68
N LEU A 235 8.40 -10.94 9.51
CA LEU A 235 7.45 -10.35 8.57
C LEU A 235 6.03 -10.36 9.15
N ASN A 236 5.60 -11.50 9.69
CA ASN A 236 4.28 -11.66 10.30
C ASN A 236 4.12 -10.83 11.59
N GLU A 237 5.12 -10.80 12.46
CA GLU A 237 5.14 -9.91 13.63
C GLU A 237 4.97 -8.43 13.21
N SER A 238 5.60 -8.03 12.10
CA SER A 238 5.50 -6.66 11.58
C SER A 238 4.13 -6.32 11.01
N SER A 239 3.47 -7.26 10.32
CA SER A 239 2.11 -7.06 9.76
C SER A 239 1.07 -6.99 10.88
N ILE A 240 1.11 -7.95 11.82
CA ILE A 240 0.25 -8.00 13.02
C ILE A 240 0.38 -6.68 13.79
N ILE A 241 1.60 -6.32 14.19
CA ILE A 241 1.82 -5.10 14.97
C ILE A 241 1.35 -3.83 14.23
N THR A 242 1.39 -3.80 12.90
CA THR A 242 0.88 -2.65 12.13
C THR A 242 -0.65 -2.59 12.09
N ARG A 243 -1.32 -3.75 11.97
CA ARG A 243 -2.79 -3.87 12.01
C ARG A 243 -3.33 -3.48 13.39
N GLU A 244 -2.64 -3.91 14.44
CA GLU A 244 -3.08 -3.90 15.84
C GLU A 244 -2.67 -2.65 16.61
N ARG A 245 -1.57 -1.98 16.23
CA ARG A 245 -1.22 -0.65 16.75
C ARG A 245 -2.32 0.38 16.53
N LYS A 246 -3.17 0.18 15.52
CA LYS A 246 -4.36 1.03 15.28
C LYS A 246 -5.42 0.88 16.39
N LEU A 247 -5.36 -0.20 17.17
CA LEU A 247 -6.28 -0.56 18.26
C LEU A 247 -5.64 -0.46 19.65
N LEU A 248 -4.38 -0.01 19.76
CA LEU A 248 -3.64 0.16 21.03
C LEU A 248 -3.59 -1.09 21.96
N LEU A 249 -3.74 -2.29 21.42
CA LEU A 249 -3.65 -3.52 22.21
C LEU A 249 -2.20 -3.82 22.64
N ARG A 250 -2.04 -4.58 23.75
CA ARG A 250 -0.74 -4.92 24.37
C ARG A 250 0.10 -5.95 23.61
N GLU A 251 -0.27 -6.26 22.37
CA GLU A 251 0.42 -7.29 21.59
C GLU A 251 1.93 -7.08 21.44
N PRO A 252 2.46 -5.85 21.24
CA PRO A 252 3.90 -5.67 21.22
C PRO A 252 4.58 -6.12 22.51
N GLU A 253 3.89 -6.06 23.66
CA GLU A 253 4.39 -6.62 24.92
C GLU A 253 4.17 -8.13 25.03
N ILE A 254 3.05 -8.66 24.53
CA ILE A 254 2.73 -10.10 24.53
C ILE A 254 3.68 -10.86 23.60
N LEU A 255 3.83 -10.42 22.35
CA LEU A 255 4.76 -11.01 21.38
C LEU A 255 6.20 -10.89 21.87
N ARG A 256 6.57 -9.76 22.48
CA ARG A 256 7.90 -9.60 23.07
C ARG A 256 8.12 -10.57 24.24
N SER A 257 7.17 -10.71 25.16
CA SER A 257 7.31 -11.62 26.30
C SER A 257 7.37 -13.09 25.84
N ILE A 258 6.63 -13.46 24.80
CA ILE A 258 6.70 -14.80 24.20
C ILE A 258 8.08 -15.05 23.59
N LYS A 259 8.61 -14.07 22.84
CA LYS A 259 9.93 -14.16 22.23
C LYS A 259 11.06 -14.19 23.26
N GLU A 260 10.96 -13.38 24.32
CA GLU A 260 11.91 -13.36 25.44
C GLU A 260 11.91 -14.71 26.19
N ARG A 261 10.74 -15.33 26.37
CA ARG A 261 10.61 -16.63 27.06
C ARG A 261 11.08 -17.82 26.22
N SER A 262 10.81 -17.81 24.91
CA SER A 262 10.96 -18.99 24.03
C SER A 262 12.13 -18.91 23.05
N GLY A 263 12.70 -17.73 22.82
CA GLY A 263 13.72 -17.48 21.78
C GLY A 263 13.20 -17.56 20.34
N ARG A 264 11.91 -17.85 20.13
CA ARG A 264 11.27 -18.07 18.82
C ARG A 264 10.07 -17.16 18.60
N GLY A 265 9.67 -16.96 17.34
CA GLY A 265 8.48 -16.18 17.02
C GLY A 265 7.19 -16.95 17.28
N LEU A 266 6.09 -16.23 17.55
CA LEU A 266 4.78 -16.83 17.84
C LEU A 266 4.32 -17.74 16.70
N LYS A 267 4.54 -17.35 15.44
CA LYS A 267 4.09 -18.11 14.27
C LYS A 267 4.75 -19.49 14.18
N SER A 268 6.06 -19.59 14.35
CA SER A 268 6.76 -20.87 14.47
C SER A 268 6.26 -21.74 15.63
N ILE A 269 6.03 -21.16 16.82
CA ILE A 269 5.55 -21.90 18.00
C ILE A 269 4.17 -22.50 17.75
N ILE A 270 3.24 -21.69 17.23
CA ILE A 270 1.88 -22.13 16.95
C ILE A 270 1.86 -23.15 15.80
N TRP A 271 2.65 -22.94 14.75
CA TRP A 271 2.78 -23.90 13.65
C TRP A 271 3.20 -25.29 14.13
N GLU A 272 4.20 -25.38 15.01
CA GLU A 272 4.63 -26.64 15.61
C GLU A 272 3.58 -27.21 16.57
N LYS A 273 2.94 -26.37 17.39
CA LYS A 273 1.89 -26.75 18.35
C LYS A 273 0.71 -27.44 17.68
N PHE A 274 0.38 -27.03 16.45
CA PHE A 274 -0.68 -27.64 15.63
C PHE A 274 -0.17 -28.74 14.69
N GLY A 275 1.04 -29.26 14.91
CA GLY A 275 1.58 -30.37 14.10
C GLY A 275 1.81 -30.00 12.64
N LYS A 276 2.08 -28.71 12.37
CA LYS A 276 2.32 -28.15 11.04
C LYS A 276 1.12 -28.26 10.09
N ARG A 277 -0.09 -28.29 10.63
CA ARG A 277 -1.34 -28.48 9.88
C ARG A 277 -2.32 -27.34 10.13
N CYS A 278 -3.17 -27.09 9.15
CA CYS A 278 -4.37 -26.27 9.33
C CYS A 278 -5.28 -26.97 10.34
N PHE A 279 -5.70 -26.27 11.39
CA PHE A 279 -6.57 -26.85 12.40
C PHE A 279 -7.93 -27.32 11.84
N TYR A 280 -8.49 -26.57 10.89
CA TYR A 280 -9.83 -26.84 10.36
C TYR A 280 -9.84 -28.01 9.37
N CYS A 281 -8.98 -27.99 8.35
CA CYS A 281 -8.98 -28.98 7.26
C CYS A 281 -7.86 -30.03 7.33
N ASP A 282 -6.99 -29.95 8.35
CA ASP A 282 -5.86 -30.86 8.58
C ASP A 282 -4.79 -30.91 7.47
N LYS A 283 -4.87 -30.00 6.48
CA LYS A 283 -3.88 -29.82 5.41
C LYS A 283 -2.51 -29.50 6.03
N LEU A 284 -1.44 -30.19 5.59
CA LEU A 284 -0.07 -29.85 5.94
C LEU A 284 0.30 -28.48 5.36
N LEU A 285 0.90 -27.63 6.18
CA LEU A 285 1.28 -26.26 5.81
C LEU A 285 2.78 -26.06 6.00
N GLU A 286 3.42 -25.39 5.04
CA GLU A 286 4.71 -24.76 5.25
C GLU A 286 4.56 -23.51 6.12
N LEU A 287 5.62 -23.11 6.83
CA LEU A 287 5.57 -21.94 7.72
C LEU A 287 5.12 -20.65 7.00
N LYS A 288 5.43 -20.50 5.70
CA LYS A 288 4.98 -19.35 4.90
C LYS A 288 3.48 -19.34 4.62
N GLU A 289 2.84 -20.52 4.55
CA GLU A 289 1.42 -20.68 4.23
C GLU A 289 0.49 -20.58 5.45
N VAL A 290 1.07 -20.54 6.65
CA VAL A 290 0.32 -20.43 7.90
C VAL A 290 -0.23 -19.02 8.05
N GLU A 291 -1.52 -18.94 8.33
CA GLU A 291 -2.15 -17.76 8.89
C GLU A 291 -2.35 -17.98 10.39
N LEU A 292 -1.89 -17.01 11.20
CA LEU A 292 -2.20 -17.01 12.62
C LEU A 292 -3.55 -16.35 12.82
N ASP A 293 -4.50 -17.16 13.27
CA ASP A 293 -5.83 -16.71 13.60
C ASP A 293 -5.95 -16.34 15.08
N HIS A 294 -6.60 -15.22 15.35
CA HIS A 294 -7.10 -14.86 16.66
C HIS A 294 -8.22 -15.83 17.05
N THR A 295 -7.87 -16.88 17.80
CA THR A 295 -8.84 -17.88 18.29
C THR A 295 -10.05 -17.20 18.92
N ARG A 296 -9.78 -16.21 19.79
CA ARG A 296 -10.78 -15.25 20.26
C ARG A 296 -10.66 -13.98 19.41
N PRO A 297 -11.75 -13.50 18.78
CA PRO A 297 -11.67 -12.51 17.71
C PRO A 297 -11.21 -11.11 18.17
N LEU A 298 -10.29 -10.53 17.41
CA LEU A 298 -9.75 -9.17 17.61
C LEU A 298 -10.85 -8.09 17.64
N ALA A 299 -11.90 -8.25 16.84
CA ALA A 299 -13.03 -7.32 16.81
C ALA A 299 -13.73 -7.16 18.18
N TYR A 300 -13.55 -8.12 19.07
CA TYR A 300 -14.05 -8.12 20.46
C TYR A 300 -12.92 -7.93 21.48
N LEU A 301 -11.85 -7.24 21.06
CA LEU A 301 -10.73 -6.77 21.87
C LEU A 301 -9.79 -7.88 22.36
N TRP A 302 -9.82 -9.06 21.76
CA TRP A 302 -8.90 -10.14 22.09
C TRP A 302 -7.61 -10.04 21.26
N PRO A 303 -6.47 -9.66 21.86
CA PRO A 303 -5.19 -9.63 21.15
C PRO A 303 -4.73 -11.05 20.81
N ILE A 304 -3.85 -11.16 19.83
CA ILE A 304 -3.12 -12.38 19.52
C ILE A 304 -2.19 -12.73 20.68
N ASP A 305 -2.18 -14.00 21.04
CA ASP A 305 -1.39 -14.56 22.12
C ASP A 305 -1.03 -16.03 21.85
N GLU A 306 -0.50 -16.71 22.88
CA GLU A 306 -0.08 -18.11 22.82
C GLU A 306 -1.23 -19.12 22.59
N HIS A 307 -2.48 -18.64 22.58
CA HIS A 307 -3.66 -19.43 22.26
C HIS A 307 -4.13 -19.26 20.82
N ALA A 308 -3.39 -18.53 19.97
CA ALA A 308 -3.69 -18.38 18.54
C ALA A 308 -3.83 -19.74 17.83
N THR A 309 -4.61 -19.76 16.75
CA THR A 309 -4.90 -20.97 15.97
C THR A 309 -4.12 -20.96 14.65
N CYS A 310 -3.58 -22.12 14.26
CA CYS A 310 -2.92 -22.32 12.97
C CYS A 310 -3.98 -22.64 11.89
N LEU A 311 -4.20 -21.72 10.94
CA LEU A 311 -5.12 -21.92 9.80
C LEU A 311 -4.39 -21.71 8.46
N CYS A 312 -4.96 -22.25 7.37
CA CYS A 312 -4.59 -21.82 6.03
C CYS A 312 -5.35 -20.55 5.63
N SER A 313 -4.90 -19.86 4.59
CA SER A 313 -5.51 -18.62 4.08
C SER A 313 -7.02 -18.73 3.86
N GLU A 314 -7.49 -19.81 3.24
CA GLU A 314 -8.92 -20.07 2.99
C GLU A 314 -9.76 -20.08 4.28
N HIS A 315 -9.36 -20.89 5.27
CA HIS A 315 -10.13 -21.04 6.51
C HIS A 315 -10.00 -19.81 7.42
N ASN A 316 -8.85 -19.14 7.41
CA ASN A 316 -8.67 -17.85 8.10
C ASN A 316 -9.64 -16.80 7.54
N ASN A 317 -9.74 -16.71 6.21
CA ASN A 317 -10.66 -15.82 5.51
C ASN A 317 -12.14 -16.16 5.71
N HIS A 318 -12.48 -17.44 5.98
CA HIS A 318 -13.84 -17.86 6.32
C HIS A 318 -14.22 -17.61 7.79
N LYS A 319 -13.26 -17.71 8.70
CA LYS A 319 -13.47 -17.48 10.13
C LYS A 319 -13.70 -15.99 10.43
N LYS A 320 -12.84 -15.10 9.94
CA LYS A 320 -12.91 -13.64 10.19
C LYS A 320 -13.10 -13.34 11.69
N ASP A 321 -14.10 -12.51 12.02
CA ASP A 321 -14.42 -12.06 13.38
C ASP A 321 -15.37 -13.01 14.14
N LYS A 322 -15.65 -14.22 13.63
CA LYS A 322 -16.52 -15.19 14.29
C LYS A 322 -15.87 -15.75 15.55
N PHE A 323 -16.68 -15.99 16.58
CA PHE A 323 -16.26 -16.72 17.76
C PHE A 323 -16.05 -18.22 17.43
N PRO A 324 -15.22 -18.95 18.20
CA PRO A 324 -14.98 -20.38 17.97
C PRO A 324 -16.28 -21.19 17.86
N VAL A 325 -17.25 -20.95 18.74
CA VAL A 325 -18.56 -21.62 18.77
C VAL A 325 -19.39 -21.45 17.49
N GLU A 326 -19.11 -20.41 16.71
CA GLU A 326 -19.84 -20.11 15.47
C GLU A 326 -19.17 -20.70 14.22
N PHE A 327 -17.94 -21.18 14.36
CA PHE A 327 -17.12 -21.62 13.24
C PHE A 327 -16.71 -23.10 13.35
N TYR A 328 -16.45 -23.59 14.56
CA TYR A 328 -16.04 -24.97 14.80
C TYR A 328 -17.21 -25.79 15.35
N ASN A 329 -17.24 -27.07 14.97
CA ASN A 329 -18.16 -28.03 15.56
C ASN A 329 -17.72 -28.48 16.97
N PRO A 330 -18.56 -29.16 17.76
CA PRO A 330 -18.22 -29.52 19.14
C PRO A 330 -16.94 -30.37 19.31
N SER A 331 -16.67 -31.30 18.39
CA SER A 331 -15.45 -32.12 18.47
C SER A 331 -14.20 -31.32 18.13
N GLN A 332 -14.30 -30.38 17.19
CA GLN A 332 -13.26 -29.40 16.93
C GLN A 332 -13.04 -28.48 18.14
N LEU A 333 -14.09 -27.97 18.80
CA LEU A 333 -13.91 -27.14 19.99
C LEU A 333 -13.15 -27.87 21.11
N GLN A 334 -13.46 -29.15 21.34
CA GLN A 334 -12.71 -29.95 22.32
C GLN A 334 -11.24 -30.08 21.92
N ARG A 335 -10.96 -30.46 20.66
CA ARG A 335 -9.58 -30.53 20.13
C ARG A 335 -8.86 -29.18 20.24
N LEU A 336 -9.58 -28.08 20.01
CA LEU A 336 -9.03 -26.73 20.10
C LEU A 336 -8.68 -26.38 21.55
N SER A 337 -9.54 -26.71 22.51
CA SER A 337 -9.28 -26.58 23.94
C SER A 337 -8.02 -27.35 24.33
N ASP A 338 -7.94 -28.62 23.93
CA ASP A 338 -6.82 -29.50 24.27
C ASP A 338 -5.48 -28.98 23.73
N ILE A 339 -5.46 -28.46 22.48
CA ILE A 339 -4.25 -27.90 21.87
C ILE A 339 -3.93 -26.54 22.48
N THR A 340 -4.88 -25.61 22.49
CA THR A 340 -4.62 -24.21 22.87
C THR A 340 -4.44 -24.01 24.36
N GLY A 341 -5.04 -24.88 25.19
CA GLY A 341 -5.14 -24.73 26.64
C GLY A 341 -6.28 -23.81 27.09
N LEU A 342 -7.11 -23.32 26.17
CA LEU A 342 -8.28 -22.51 26.52
C LEU A 342 -9.40 -23.39 27.08
N PRO A 343 -10.04 -23.01 28.20
CA PRO A 343 -11.14 -23.78 28.75
C PRO A 343 -12.33 -23.80 27.79
N MET A 344 -13.05 -24.91 27.75
CA MET A 344 -14.23 -25.06 26.87
C MET A 344 -15.25 -23.94 27.05
N ALA A 345 -15.49 -23.48 28.28
CA ALA A 345 -16.40 -22.37 28.56
C ALA A 345 -16.03 -21.11 27.74
N GLU A 346 -14.74 -20.79 27.64
CA GLU A 346 -14.26 -19.62 26.91
C GLU A 346 -14.38 -19.78 25.38
N LEU A 347 -14.26 -21.01 24.88
CA LEU A 347 -14.45 -21.30 23.45
C LEU A 347 -15.93 -21.30 23.04
N THR A 348 -16.83 -21.60 23.97
CA THR A 348 -18.28 -21.70 23.72
C THR A 348 -19.03 -20.38 23.93
N GLU A 349 -18.43 -19.40 24.59
CA GLU A 349 -19.08 -18.14 24.93
C GLU A 349 -18.68 -16.99 24.01
N ARG A 350 -19.63 -16.09 23.75
CA ARG A 350 -19.36 -14.82 23.06
C ARG A 350 -19.00 -13.77 24.08
N GLN A 351 -17.72 -13.47 24.21
CA GLN A 351 -17.23 -12.52 25.22
C GLN A 351 -16.34 -11.43 24.62
N VAL A 352 -16.46 -10.23 25.18
CA VAL A 352 -15.49 -9.13 24.97
C VAL A 352 -14.34 -9.30 25.96
N CYS A 353 -13.11 -9.00 25.53
CA CYS A 353 -11.97 -9.00 26.42
C CYS A 353 -12.06 -7.85 27.44
N LEU A 354 -12.64 -8.13 28.61
CA LEU A 354 -12.86 -7.15 29.68
C LEU A 354 -11.58 -6.38 30.09
N PRO A 355 -10.41 -7.03 30.24
CA PRO A 355 -9.17 -6.31 30.58
C PRO A 355 -8.77 -5.24 29.55
N GLN A 356 -8.99 -5.50 28.25
CA GLN A 356 -8.71 -4.52 27.20
C GLN A 356 -9.79 -3.43 27.14
N LEU A 357 -11.06 -3.81 27.32
CA LEU A 357 -12.16 -2.86 27.41
C LEU A 357 -11.93 -1.86 28.55
N ASP A 358 -11.63 -2.34 29.76
CA ASP A 358 -11.35 -1.48 30.91
C ASP A 358 -10.21 -0.50 30.66
N ARG A 359 -9.17 -0.96 29.97
CA ARG A 359 -8.04 -0.10 29.62
C ARG A 359 -8.44 1.00 28.64
N ILE A 360 -9.26 0.67 27.64
CA ILE A 360 -9.83 1.64 26.71
C ILE A 360 -10.66 2.66 27.48
N ARG A 361 -11.58 2.20 28.35
CA ARG A 361 -12.46 3.07 29.14
C ARG A 361 -11.68 4.03 30.04
N ARG A 362 -10.63 3.56 30.74
CA ARG A 362 -9.77 4.41 31.58
C ARG A 362 -9.05 5.52 30.81
N ASN A 363 -8.81 5.35 29.51
CA ASN A 363 -8.07 6.29 28.67
C ASN A 363 -8.83 6.67 27.40
N ILE A 364 -10.17 6.72 27.47
CA ILE A 364 -11.03 6.73 26.28
C ILE A 364 -10.78 7.92 25.35
N ALA A 365 -10.47 9.09 25.92
CA ALA A 365 -10.11 10.29 25.18
C ALA A 365 -8.81 10.12 24.38
N THR A 366 -7.76 9.61 25.03
CA THR A 366 -6.46 9.32 24.39
C THR A 366 -6.61 8.25 23.32
N PHE A 367 -7.38 7.20 23.63
CA PHE A 367 -7.69 6.13 22.70
C PHE A 367 -8.37 6.68 21.44
N ALA A 368 -9.50 7.38 21.59
CA ALA A 368 -10.27 7.95 20.48
C ALA A 368 -9.48 8.97 19.64
N ASN A 369 -8.53 9.69 20.24
CA ASN A 369 -7.68 10.64 19.52
C ASN A 369 -6.57 9.97 18.69
N SER A 370 -6.19 8.73 19.04
CA SER A 370 -5.07 8.02 18.41
C SER A 370 -5.51 6.92 17.45
N CYS A 371 -6.71 6.38 17.62
CA CYS A 371 -7.28 5.39 16.72
C CYS A 371 -8.03 6.04 15.55
N ASP A 372 -8.20 5.28 14.46
CA ASP A 372 -9.01 5.73 13.34
C ASP A 372 -10.49 5.90 13.79
N PRO A 373 -11.18 7.02 13.46
CA PRO A 373 -12.55 7.26 13.91
C PRO A 373 -13.55 6.16 13.53
N ARG A 374 -13.38 5.51 12.37
CA ARG A 374 -14.24 4.40 11.96
C ARG A 374 -13.91 3.12 12.72
N ALA A 375 -12.63 2.91 13.04
CA ALA A 375 -12.22 1.82 13.93
C ALA A 375 -12.83 2.02 15.34
N PHE A 376 -12.81 3.23 15.89
CA PHE A 376 -13.50 3.53 17.16
C PHE A 376 -14.99 3.18 17.08
N ASN A 377 -15.67 3.61 16.01
CA ASN A 377 -17.09 3.31 15.81
C ASN A 377 -17.36 1.80 15.69
N ALA A 378 -16.52 1.06 14.97
CA ALA A 378 -16.64 -0.39 14.81
C ALA A 378 -16.49 -1.11 16.16
N ILE A 379 -15.51 -0.71 16.97
CA ILE A 379 -15.29 -1.24 18.33
C ILE A 379 -16.49 -0.92 19.21
N ALA A 380 -16.95 0.33 19.24
CA ALA A 380 -18.10 0.75 20.04
C ALA A 380 -19.35 -0.10 19.72
N ARG A 381 -19.60 -0.37 18.44
CA ARG A 381 -20.69 -1.25 18.01
C ARG A 381 -20.49 -2.70 18.48
N LYS A 382 -19.28 -3.25 18.34
CA LYS A 382 -18.97 -4.64 18.71
C LYS A 382 -19.01 -4.88 20.21
N VAL A 383 -18.56 -3.92 21.00
CA VAL A 383 -18.70 -3.96 22.46
C VAL A 383 -20.18 -3.95 22.85
N LYS A 384 -20.97 -3.02 22.28
CA LYS A 384 -22.42 -2.91 22.55
C LYS A 384 -23.21 -4.15 22.12
N GLU A 385 -22.75 -4.88 21.11
CA GLU A 385 -23.36 -6.14 20.65
C GLU A 385 -23.38 -7.22 21.74
N ILE A 386 -22.33 -7.27 22.57
CA ILE A 386 -22.17 -8.27 23.65
C ILE A 386 -22.52 -7.69 25.02
N LEU A 387 -22.22 -6.41 25.25
CA LEU A 387 -22.44 -5.67 26.50
C LEU A 387 -23.29 -4.42 26.22
N PRO A 388 -24.63 -4.55 26.08
CA PRO A 388 -25.52 -3.45 25.70
C PRO A 388 -25.52 -2.27 26.68
N GLU A 389 -25.11 -2.50 27.91
CA GLU A 389 -24.96 -1.48 28.96
C GLU A 389 -23.71 -0.60 28.79
N VAL A 390 -22.74 -1.02 27.98
CA VAL A 390 -21.48 -0.28 27.75
C VAL A 390 -21.61 0.64 26.53
N GLU A 391 -21.80 1.93 26.77
CA GLU A 391 -21.92 2.95 25.73
C GLU A 391 -20.63 3.78 25.57
N LEU A 392 -19.64 3.24 24.85
CA LEU A 392 -18.33 3.90 24.66
C LEU A 392 -18.43 5.32 24.09
N TRP A 393 -19.42 5.63 23.26
CA TRP A 393 -19.64 6.99 22.75
C TRP A 393 -20.09 7.96 23.84
N GLN A 394 -20.92 7.51 24.78
CA GLN A 394 -21.35 8.34 25.91
C GLN A 394 -20.22 8.54 26.91
N GLU A 395 -19.44 7.49 27.16
CA GLU A 395 -18.23 7.58 27.98
C GLU A 395 -17.22 8.56 27.38
N LEU A 396 -17.01 8.52 26.06
CA LEU A 396 -16.13 9.48 25.38
C LEU A 396 -16.67 10.90 25.45
N ARG A 397 -17.98 11.08 25.25
CA ARG A 397 -18.63 12.38 25.34
C ARG A 397 -18.49 12.98 26.74
N ALA A 398 -18.69 12.18 27.77
CA ALA A 398 -18.54 12.57 29.16
C ALA A 398 -17.08 12.90 29.50
N ALA A 399 -16.12 12.12 28.98
CA ALA A 399 -14.70 12.32 29.23
C ALA A 399 -14.12 13.54 28.49
N ASN A 400 -14.51 13.76 27.23
CA ASN A 400 -14.02 14.87 26.41
C ASN A 400 -14.95 15.18 25.23
N LEU A 401 -15.77 16.23 25.38
CA LEU A 401 -16.74 16.65 24.37
C LEU A 401 -16.10 17.05 23.03
N GLY A 402 -14.94 17.72 23.05
CA GLY A 402 -14.26 18.18 21.84
C GLY A 402 -13.72 17.03 21.00
N ILE A 403 -13.09 16.03 21.64
CA ILE A 403 -12.63 14.81 20.97
C ILE A 403 -13.84 14.04 20.43
N TYR A 404 -14.89 13.88 21.24
CA TYR A 404 -16.14 13.23 20.81
C TYR A 404 -16.69 13.86 19.52
N GLN A 405 -16.89 15.18 19.48
CA GLN A 405 -17.47 15.86 18.33
C GLN A 405 -16.64 15.63 17.06
N ARG A 406 -15.31 15.80 17.15
CA ARG A 406 -14.41 15.61 16.02
C ARG A 406 -14.43 14.15 15.52
N VAL A 407 -14.25 13.18 16.42
CA VAL A 407 -14.22 11.75 16.07
C VAL A 407 -15.57 11.31 15.51
N LYS A 408 -16.68 11.79 16.09
CA LYS A 408 -18.03 11.49 15.60
C LYS A 408 -18.28 12.04 14.20
N ASN A 409 -17.91 13.31 13.96
CA ASN A 409 -18.02 13.94 12.65
C ASN A 409 -17.19 13.18 11.59
N ASP A 410 -15.97 12.76 11.93
CA ASP A 410 -15.11 12.02 11.01
C ASP A 410 -15.57 10.58 10.77
N ALA A 411 -16.16 9.93 11.78
CA ALA A 411 -16.75 8.60 11.63
C ALA A 411 -18.03 8.62 10.76
N ASP A 412 -18.85 9.66 10.89
CA ASP A 412 -20.12 9.83 10.16
C ASP A 412 -19.92 10.35 8.72
N ARG A 413 -18.74 10.89 8.40
CA ARG A 413 -18.35 11.21 7.02
C ARG A 413 -18.35 9.93 6.18
N ARG A 414 -19.43 9.74 5.41
CA ARG A 414 -19.48 8.74 4.34
C ARG A 414 -18.35 9.06 3.37
N PRO A 415 -17.56 8.06 2.96
CA PRO A 415 -16.75 8.23 1.76
C PRO A 415 -17.72 8.57 0.63
N SER A 416 -17.40 9.56 -0.20
CA SER A 416 -18.13 9.72 -1.47
C SER A 416 -18.15 8.37 -2.20
N GLY A 417 -19.15 8.09 -3.05
CA GLY A 417 -19.23 6.80 -3.77
C GLY A 417 -17.91 6.42 -4.48
N ASP A 418 -17.14 7.45 -4.84
CA ASP A 418 -15.79 7.39 -5.38
C ASP A 418 -14.72 6.87 -4.39
N GLU A 419 -14.80 7.22 -3.11
CA GLU A 419 -13.89 6.74 -2.06
C GLU A 419 -14.21 5.30 -1.61
N ALA A 420 -15.47 4.87 -1.68
CA ALA A 420 -15.86 3.49 -1.37
C ALA A 420 -15.39 2.51 -2.46
N ALA A 421 -15.51 2.89 -3.73
CA ALA A 421 -14.93 2.13 -4.85
C ALA A 421 -13.39 2.07 -4.78
N LYS A 422 -12.74 3.14 -4.30
CA LYS A 422 -11.28 3.21 -4.15
C LYS A 422 -10.76 2.45 -2.92
N ALA A 423 -11.52 2.36 -1.84
CA ALA A 423 -11.17 1.53 -0.68
C ALA A 423 -11.26 0.03 -0.99
N ALA A 424 -12.25 -0.39 -1.78
CA ALA A 424 -12.36 -1.76 -2.28
C ALA A 424 -11.20 -2.13 -3.23
N ALA A 425 -10.79 -1.19 -4.10
CA ALA A 425 -9.62 -1.37 -4.96
C ALA A 425 -8.29 -1.43 -4.16
N ALA A 426 -8.14 -0.62 -3.11
CA ALA A 426 -6.94 -0.60 -2.28
C ALA A 426 -6.79 -1.83 -1.36
N LEU A 427 -7.89 -2.50 -0.99
CA LEU A 427 -7.88 -3.78 -0.29
C LEU A 427 -7.46 -4.92 -1.23
N ASN A 428 -7.98 -4.94 -2.46
CA ASN A 428 -7.56 -5.91 -3.48
C ASN A 428 -6.08 -5.73 -3.90
N GLU A 429 -5.54 -4.50 -3.86
CA GLU A 429 -4.12 -4.23 -4.11
C GLU A 429 -3.20 -4.61 -2.94
N LEU A 430 -3.72 -4.75 -1.71
CA LEU A 430 -2.95 -5.23 -0.56
C LEU A 430 -2.82 -6.76 -0.56
N ASP A 431 -3.88 -7.47 -0.96
CA ASP A 431 -3.83 -8.93 -1.16
C ASP A 431 -2.92 -9.31 -2.33
N ALA A 432 -2.76 -8.44 -3.33
CA ALA A 432 -1.84 -8.63 -4.46
C ALA A 432 -0.37 -8.26 -4.17
N LEU A 433 -0.05 -7.85 -2.93
CA LEU A 433 1.31 -7.56 -2.45
C LEU A 433 1.83 -8.63 -1.48
N GLU A 434 1.03 -9.66 -1.20
CA GLU A 434 1.43 -10.87 -0.45
C GLU A 434 1.86 -12.03 -1.37
N ASP A 435 1.66 -11.88 -2.68
CA ASP A 435 2.36 -12.61 -3.74
C ASP A 435 3.57 -11.79 -4.25
#